data_AF-A0A7S0TBI1-F1
#
_entry.id   AF-A0A7S0TBI1-F1
#
_cell.length_a   1.000
_cell.length_b   1.000
_cell.length_c   1.000
_cell.angle_alpha   90.00
_cell.angle_beta   90.00
_cell.angle_gamma   90.00
#
_symmetry.space_group_name_H-M   'P 1'
#
loop_
_entity.id
_entity.type
_entity.pdbx_description
1 polymer ?
#
loop_
_entity_poly.entity_id
_entity_poly.type
_entity_poly.pdbx_seq_one_letter_code
_entity_poly.pdbx_strand_id
1 'polypeptide(L)'
;RVEAAHVAVVGLGGVGSWCVEALARSGVGALTVVDLDDVCVSNVNRQLCATTSSVGRFKAEVVAERCRDISPRCEVRPVLEFVDESNVEAVLFARPPTCVVDAIDAVADKVAILEACAARNVPVVC
;
A
#
# COMPACT_ATOMS: atom_id res chain seq x y z
N ARG A 1 5.58 17.71 -9.22
CA ARG A 1 5.42 17.54 -7.75
C ARG A 1 5.00 16.11 -7.41
N VAL A 2 4.01 15.54 -8.10
CA VAL A 2 3.53 14.14 -7.88
C VAL A 2 4.53 13.08 -8.37
N GLU A 3 5.19 13.32 -9.51
CA GLU A 3 6.23 12.41 -10.05
C GLU A 3 7.46 12.25 -9.13
N ALA A 4 7.74 13.23 -8.27
CA ALA A 4 8.82 13.11 -7.28
C ALA A 4 8.35 12.53 -5.94
N ALA A 5 7.03 12.29 -5.78
CA ALA A 5 6.46 11.82 -4.53
C ALA A 5 6.65 10.30 -4.37
N HIS A 6 6.86 9.89 -3.13
CA HIS A 6 6.81 8.51 -2.69
C HIS A 6 5.62 8.34 -1.74
N VAL A 7 4.69 7.44 -2.05
CA VAL A 7 3.53 7.16 -1.20
C VAL A 7 3.62 5.73 -0.68
N ALA A 8 3.45 5.55 0.63
CA ALA A 8 3.27 4.24 1.24
C ALA A 8 1.77 3.98 1.40
N VAL A 9 1.28 2.82 0.94
CA VAL A 9 -0.11 2.38 1.17
C VAL A 9 -0.09 1.10 1.98
N VAL A 10 -0.72 1.12 3.15
CA VAL A 10 -0.79 -0.03 4.07
C VAL A 10 -2.19 -0.62 4.03
N GLY A 11 -2.29 -1.91 3.72
CA GLY A 11 -3.54 -2.60 3.43
C GLY A 11 -3.97 -2.42 1.98
N LEU A 12 -4.17 -3.53 1.27
CA LEU A 12 -4.53 -3.59 -0.15
C LEU A 12 -5.89 -4.27 -0.35
N GLY A 13 -6.78 -4.06 0.62
CA GLY A 13 -8.16 -4.51 0.60
C GLY A 13 -9.07 -3.65 -0.27
N GLY A 14 -10.32 -3.45 0.19
CA GLY A 14 -11.37 -2.78 -0.58
C GLY A 14 -11.16 -1.27 -0.78
N VAL A 15 -10.20 -0.67 -0.08
CA VAL A 15 -9.86 0.75 -0.19
C VAL A 15 -8.47 0.89 -0.82
N GLY A 16 -7.44 0.33 -0.17
CA GLY A 16 -6.05 0.54 -0.58
C GLY A 16 -5.72 0.06 -1.99
N SER A 17 -6.32 -1.04 -2.46
CA SER A 17 -6.07 -1.53 -3.83
C SER A 17 -6.50 -0.51 -4.90
N TRP A 18 -7.62 0.18 -4.70
CA TRP A 18 -8.08 1.25 -5.59
C TRP A 18 -7.30 2.54 -5.42
N CYS A 19 -6.88 2.85 -4.18
CA CYS A 19 -6.01 4.00 -3.92
C CYS A 19 -4.70 3.88 -4.69
N VAL A 20 -4.02 2.73 -4.61
CA VAL A 20 -2.77 2.46 -5.32
C VAL A 20 -2.94 2.61 -6.84
N GLU A 21 -4.02 2.07 -7.41
CA GLU A 21 -4.34 2.22 -8.83
C GLU A 21 -4.49 3.69 -9.23
N ALA A 22 -5.23 4.48 -8.43
CA ALA A 22 -5.42 5.89 -8.68
C ALA A 22 -4.09 6.66 -8.60
N LEU A 23 -3.23 6.34 -7.63
CA LEU A 23 -1.90 6.95 -7.48
C LEU A 23 -1.00 6.62 -8.67
N ALA A 24 -0.95 5.35 -9.10
CA ALA A 24 -0.18 4.93 -10.26
C ALA A 24 -0.64 5.64 -11.55
N ARG A 25 -1.95 5.74 -11.77
CA ARG A 25 -2.55 6.45 -12.91
C ARG A 25 -2.37 7.97 -12.85
N SER A 26 -2.10 8.52 -11.67
CA SER A 26 -1.86 9.95 -11.46
C SER A 26 -0.39 10.36 -11.61
N GLY A 27 0.50 9.40 -11.90
CA GLY A 27 1.92 9.67 -12.10
C GLY A 27 2.71 9.88 -10.82
N VAL A 28 2.32 9.22 -9.71
CA VAL A 28 3.21 9.10 -8.54
C VAL A 28 4.47 8.34 -8.95
N GLY A 29 5.64 8.85 -8.55
CA GLY A 29 6.92 8.28 -8.98
C GLY A 29 7.37 7.04 -8.21
N ALA A 30 6.97 6.92 -6.94
CA ALA A 30 7.30 5.76 -6.14
C ALA A 30 6.15 5.32 -5.22
N LEU A 31 5.95 4.01 -5.11
CA LEU A 31 4.92 3.40 -4.29
C LEU A 31 5.53 2.28 -3.44
N THR A 32 5.31 2.33 -2.12
CA THR A 32 5.46 1.16 -1.25
C THR A 32 4.07 0.62 -0.97
N VAL A 33 3.81 -0.66 -1.26
CA VAL A 33 2.51 -1.29 -1.05
C VAL A 33 2.66 -2.44 -0.06
N VAL A 34 1.97 -2.38 1.07
CA VAL A 34 2.19 -3.27 2.21
C VAL A 34 0.94 -4.10 2.47
N ASP A 35 1.03 -5.41 2.28
CA ASP A 35 -0.03 -6.37 2.60
C ASP A 35 0.56 -7.80 2.56
N LEU A 36 0.22 -8.64 3.55
CA LEU A 36 0.66 -10.04 3.62
C LEU A 36 -0.44 -11.03 3.16
N ASP A 37 -1.67 -10.57 2.93
CA ASP A 37 -2.74 -11.46 2.52
C ASP A 37 -2.62 -11.89 1.05
N ASP A 38 -3.13 -13.09 0.79
CA ASP A 38 -3.43 -13.57 -0.56
C ASP A 38 -4.77 -13.03 -1.08
N VAL A 39 -4.89 -12.97 -2.40
CA VAL A 39 -6.16 -12.73 -3.09
C VAL A 39 -7.09 -13.92 -2.87
N CYS A 40 -8.26 -13.67 -2.28
CA CYS A 40 -9.31 -14.68 -2.09
C CYS A 40 -10.50 -14.45 -3.04
N VAL A 41 -11.21 -15.53 -3.41
CA VAL A 41 -12.43 -15.45 -4.24
C VAL A 41 -13.48 -14.51 -3.64
N SER A 42 -13.59 -14.48 -2.30
CA SER A 42 -14.53 -13.60 -1.59
C SER A 42 -14.17 -12.11 -1.66
N ASN A 43 -13.02 -11.76 -2.24
CA ASN A 43 -12.57 -10.38 -2.41
C ASN A 43 -13.06 -9.74 -3.72
N VAL A 44 -13.52 -10.54 -4.69
CA VAL A 44 -13.93 -10.11 -6.04
C VAL A 44 -14.99 -9.00 -6.02
N ASN A 45 -15.83 -8.95 -4.98
CA ASN A 45 -16.88 -7.94 -4.89
C ASN A 45 -16.38 -6.51 -4.61
N ARG A 46 -15.12 -6.33 -4.19
CA ARG A 46 -14.64 -5.02 -3.70
C ARG A 46 -13.16 -4.73 -3.85
N GLN A 47 -12.31 -5.70 -4.18
CA GLN A 47 -10.86 -5.49 -4.27
C GLN A 47 -10.41 -5.51 -5.72
N LEU A 48 -9.69 -4.47 -6.16
CA LEU A 48 -9.23 -4.33 -7.54
C LEU A 48 -8.37 -5.53 -7.99
N CYS A 49 -7.50 -6.02 -7.09
CA CYS A 49 -6.57 -7.10 -7.39
C CYS A 49 -7.25 -8.49 -7.47
N ALA A 50 -8.53 -8.60 -7.11
CA ALA A 50 -9.25 -9.86 -7.07
C ALA A 50 -9.89 -10.21 -8.41
N THR A 51 -9.20 -11.04 -9.19
CA THR A 51 -9.65 -11.60 -10.47
C THR A 51 -9.49 -13.11 -10.42
N THR A 52 -10.20 -13.86 -11.27
CA THR A 52 -10.06 -15.32 -11.35
C THR A 52 -8.61 -15.77 -11.55
N SER A 53 -7.82 -15.00 -12.30
CA SER A 53 -6.40 -15.27 -12.57
C SER A 53 -5.44 -14.91 -11.44
N SER A 54 -5.86 -14.14 -10.43
CA SER A 54 -5.00 -13.69 -9.35
C SER A 54 -5.25 -14.36 -8.00
N VAL A 55 -6.31 -15.16 -7.87
CA VAL A 55 -6.61 -15.91 -6.64
C VAL A 55 -5.41 -16.76 -6.21
N GLY A 56 -5.07 -16.70 -4.91
CA GLY A 56 -3.97 -17.45 -4.31
C GLY A 56 -2.59 -16.79 -4.47
N ARG A 57 -2.53 -15.58 -5.03
CA ARG A 57 -1.30 -14.77 -5.11
C ARG A 57 -1.34 -13.67 -4.04
N PHE A 58 -0.18 -13.25 -3.55
CA PHE A 58 -0.10 -12.12 -2.61
C PHE A 58 -0.66 -10.84 -3.23
N LYS A 59 -1.53 -10.15 -2.49
CA LYS A 59 -2.17 -8.90 -2.95
C LYS A 59 -1.13 -7.84 -3.33
N ALA A 60 -0.09 -7.67 -2.50
CA ALA A 60 0.96 -6.68 -2.74
C ALA A 60 1.72 -6.93 -4.05
N GLU A 61 2.02 -8.18 -4.38
CA GLU A 61 2.69 -8.53 -5.63
C GLU A 61 1.79 -8.27 -6.84
N VAL A 62 0.54 -8.72 -6.78
CA VAL A 62 -0.44 -8.52 -7.88
C VAL A 62 -0.66 -7.03 -8.14
N VAL A 63 -0.83 -6.23 -7.09
CA VAL A 63 -0.99 -4.78 -7.20
C VAL A 63 0.29 -4.13 -7.75
N ALA A 64 1.47 -4.58 -7.31
CA ALA A 64 2.74 -4.03 -7.76
C ALA A 64 3.01 -4.31 -9.24
N GLU A 65 2.76 -5.54 -9.72
CA GLU A 65 2.83 -5.90 -11.14
C GLU A 65 1.91 -5.01 -11.96
N ARG A 66 0.65 -4.91 -11.54
CA ARG A 66 -0.35 -4.07 -12.21
C ARG A 66 0.08 -2.59 -12.29
N CYS A 67 0.68 -2.06 -11.24
CA CYS A 67 1.19 -0.68 -11.24
C CYS A 67 2.32 -0.48 -12.24
N ARG A 68 3.23 -1.46 -12.37
CA ARG A 68 4.33 -1.42 -13.36
C ARG A 68 3.80 -1.48 -14.79
N ASP A 69 2.72 -2.22 -15.03
CA ASP A 69 2.04 -2.24 -16.33
C ASP A 69 1.39 -0.90 -16.66
N ILE A 70 0.82 -0.20 -15.67
CA ILE A 70 0.18 1.11 -15.83
C ILE A 70 1.21 2.22 -16.03
N SER A 71 2.25 2.24 -15.21
CA SER A 71 3.29 3.27 -15.19
C SER A 71 4.65 2.62 -15.06
N PRO A 72 5.32 2.25 -16.18
CA PRO A 72 6.61 1.57 -16.15
C PRO A 72 7.75 2.38 -15.51
N ARG A 73 7.57 3.69 -15.35
CA ARG A 73 8.53 4.58 -14.68
C ARG A 73 8.30 4.68 -13.17
N CYS A 74 7.14 4.23 -12.67
CA CYS A 74 6.86 4.21 -11.24
C CYS A 74 7.71 3.12 -10.59
N GLU A 75 8.49 3.49 -9.59
CA GLU A 75 9.17 2.52 -8.73
C GLU A 75 8.15 1.92 -7.77
N VAL A 76 7.91 0.61 -7.82
CA VAL A 76 6.92 -0.05 -6.97
C VAL A 76 7.56 -1.14 -6.14
N ARG A 77 7.48 -0.99 -4.81
CA ARG A 77 8.00 -1.94 -3.83
C ARG A 77 6.86 -2.63 -3.08
N PRO A 78 6.55 -3.91 -3.40
CA PRO A 78 5.69 -4.71 -2.56
C PRO A 78 6.43 -5.10 -1.28
N VAL A 79 5.72 -5.06 -0.15
CA VAL A 79 6.19 -5.53 1.15
C VAL A 79 5.17 -6.53 1.68
N LEU A 80 5.61 -7.77 1.88
CA LEU A 80 4.79 -8.89 2.35
C LEU A 80 4.87 -9.00 3.87
N GLU A 81 4.31 -8.00 4.55
CA GLU A 81 4.27 -7.92 6.01
C GLU A 81 2.96 -7.28 6.46
N PHE A 82 2.51 -7.61 7.66
CA PHE A 82 1.60 -6.74 8.40
C PHE A 82 2.40 -5.62 9.06
N VAL A 83 1.75 -4.51 9.35
CA VAL A 83 2.35 -3.42 10.12
C VAL A 83 1.78 -3.46 11.53
N ASP A 84 2.67 -3.43 12.51
CA ASP A 84 2.34 -3.34 13.93
C ASP A 84 3.31 -2.38 14.64
N GLU A 85 3.12 -2.20 15.95
CA GLU A 85 3.97 -1.35 16.79
C GLU A 85 5.46 -1.74 16.74
N SER A 86 5.77 -3.02 16.58
CA SER A 86 7.15 -3.53 16.62
C SER A 86 7.92 -3.28 15.32
N ASN A 87 7.23 -3.19 14.19
CA ASN A 87 7.87 -3.14 12.87
C ASN A 87 7.53 -1.89 12.02
N VAL A 88 6.56 -1.06 12.42
CA VAL A 88 6.12 0.13 11.67
C VAL A 88 7.28 1.02 11.24
N GLU A 89 8.28 1.14 12.10
CA GLU A 89 9.49 1.91 11.86
C GLU A 89 10.32 1.36 10.70
N ALA A 90 10.59 0.07 10.73
CA ALA A 90 11.37 -0.60 9.71
C ALA A 90 10.60 -0.64 8.38
N VAL A 91 9.30 -0.93 8.42
CA VAL A 91 8.48 -1.12 7.22
C VAL A 91 8.24 0.20 6.48
N LEU A 92 7.81 1.24 7.19
CA LEU A 92 7.40 2.50 6.56
C LEU A 92 8.58 3.47 6.37
N PHE A 93 9.54 3.52 7.29
CA PHE A 93 10.54 4.58 7.30
C PHE A 93 11.95 4.15 6.87
N ALA A 94 12.17 2.89 6.49
CA ALA A 94 13.39 2.49 5.76
C ALA A 94 13.61 3.31 4.48
N ARG A 95 12.51 3.76 3.85
CA ARG A 95 12.50 4.84 2.86
C ARG A 95 11.37 5.81 3.25
N PRO A 96 11.67 6.96 3.86
CA PRO A 96 10.65 7.87 4.35
C PRO A 96 9.70 8.34 3.22
N PRO A 97 8.38 8.08 3.35
CA PRO A 97 7.43 8.47 2.33
C PRO A 97 7.05 9.95 2.45
N THR A 98 6.59 10.52 1.34
CA THR A 98 5.98 11.86 1.30
C THR A 98 4.64 11.88 2.04
N CYS A 99 3.89 10.77 1.99
CA CYS A 99 2.71 10.54 2.81
C CYS A 99 2.43 9.03 2.94
N VAL A 100 1.65 8.70 3.97
CA VAL A 100 1.11 7.35 4.18
C VAL A 100 -0.39 7.37 3.92
N VAL A 101 -0.88 6.38 3.18
CA VAL A 101 -2.30 6.04 3.12
C VAL A 101 -2.49 4.77 3.94
N ASP A 102 -3.27 4.90 5.00
CA ASP A 102 -3.60 3.79 5.88
C ASP A 102 -5.00 3.28 5.53
N ALA A 103 -5.06 2.05 5.03
CA ALA A 103 -6.26 1.37 4.63
C ALA A 103 -6.43 0.02 5.36
N ILE A 104 -5.90 -0.10 6.57
CA ILE A 104 -6.06 -1.30 7.41
C ILE A 104 -7.26 -1.18 8.35
N ASP A 105 -7.81 -2.34 8.74
CA ASP A 105 -8.99 -2.45 9.60
C ASP A 105 -8.65 -2.62 11.09
N ALA A 106 -7.42 -3.08 11.41
CA ALA A 106 -7.00 -3.32 12.78
C ALA A 106 -6.70 -2.01 13.52
N VAL A 107 -7.44 -1.74 14.59
CA VAL A 107 -7.37 -0.47 15.33
C VAL A 107 -6.00 -0.25 15.98
N ALA A 108 -5.42 -1.28 16.61
CA ALA A 108 -4.12 -1.17 17.29
C ALA A 108 -3.00 -0.81 16.29
N ASP A 109 -2.95 -1.51 15.17
CA ASP A 109 -1.97 -1.28 14.11
C ASP A 109 -2.14 0.10 13.46
N LYS A 110 -3.40 0.56 13.32
CA LYS A 110 -3.71 1.90 12.83
C LYS A 110 -3.15 2.98 13.75
N VAL A 111 -3.30 2.81 15.07
CA VAL A 111 -2.71 3.72 16.06
C VAL A 111 -1.18 3.73 15.93
N ALA A 112 -0.53 2.58 15.79
CA ALA A 112 0.92 2.51 15.61
C ALA A 112 1.40 3.29 14.36
N ILE A 113 0.69 3.18 13.23
CA ILE A 113 0.98 3.96 12.02
C ILE A 113 0.82 5.46 12.28
N LEU A 114 -0.28 5.88 12.90
CA LEU A 114 -0.57 7.28 13.19
C LEU A 114 0.50 7.90 14.12
N GLU A 115 0.89 7.19 15.18
CA GLU A 115 1.91 7.63 16.13
C GLU A 115 3.28 7.75 15.47
N ALA A 116 3.69 6.75 14.69
CA ALA A 116 4.99 6.76 14.00
C ALA A 116 5.07 7.86 12.93
N CYS A 117 3.97 8.13 12.21
CA CYS A 117 3.84 9.24 11.27
C CYS A 117 3.88 10.60 11.97
N ALA A 118 3.14 10.76 13.07
CA ALA A 118 3.10 12.00 13.86
C ALA A 118 4.48 12.35 14.42
N ALA A 119 5.22 11.37 14.95
CA ALA A 119 6.57 11.55 15.46
C ALA A 119 7.56 12.07 14.39
N ARG A 120 7.28 11.83 13.11
CA ARG A 120 8.13 12.22 11.97
C ARG A 120 7.59 13.38 11.15
N ASN A 121 6.44 13.94 11.52
CA ASN A 121 5.71 14.93 10.72
C ASN A 121 5.42 14.45 9.29
N VAL A 122 5.14 13.15 9.14
CA VAL A 122 4.72 12.57 7.85
C VAL A 122 3.19 12.62 7.78
N PRO A 123 2.61 13.25 6.74
CA PRO A 123 1.16 13.26 6.56
C PRO A 123 0.60 11.86 6.39
N VAL A 124 -0.53 11.60 7.05
CA VAL A 124 -1.27 10.35 6.95
C VAL A 124 -2.73 10.63 6.56
N VAL A 125 -3.29 9.76 5.72
CA VAL A 125 -4.70 9.76 5.33
C VAL A 125 -5.28 8.38 5.65
N CYS A 126 -6.39 8.35 6.38
CA CYS A 126 -7.11 7.15 6.80
C CYS A 126 -8.52 7.13 6.21
#